data_AF-A0A524D7P4-F1
#
_entry.id   AF-A0A524D7P4-F1
#
_cell.length_a   1.000
_cell.length_b   1.000
_cell.length_c   1.000
_cell.angle_alpha   90.00
_cell.angle_beta   90.00
_cell.angle_gamma   90.00
#
_symmetry.space_group_name_H-M   'P 1'
#
loop_
_entity.id
_entity.type
_entity.pdbx_description
1 polymer ?
#
loop_
_entity_poly.entity_id
_entity_poly.type
_entity_poly.pdbx_seq_one_letter_code
_entity_poly.pdbx_strand_id
1 'polypeptide(L)'
;MGKKTLNAVPCPSCNGVVEGITVEEESITNAKRVPVLIPAKCSKGHQVVLFVDKQFTVRDVEAAGQVVEKDADGSSVDKAQKWMDSF
;
A
#
# COMPACT_ATOMS: atom_id res chain seq x y z
N MET A 1 -14.53 17.58 2.65
CA MET A 1 -13.40 16.63 2.59
C MET A 1 -13.93 15.26 2.99
N GLY A 2 -13.72 14.25 2.15
CA GLY A 2 -14.36 12.95 2.26
C GLY A 2 -13.40 11.85 2.70
N LYS A 3 -13.96 10.79 3.29
CA LYS A 3 -13.26 9.54 3.55
C LYS A 3 -13.62 8.54 2.47
N LYS A 4 -12.65 7.75 2.02
CA LYS A 4 -12.88 6.68 1.05
C LYS A 4 -12.40 5.36 1.62
N THR A 5 -13.26 4.35 1.52
CA THR A 5 -12.89 2.98 1.88
C THR A 5 -12.25 2.31 0.68
N LEU A 6 -11.07 1.73 0.88
CA LEU A 6 -10.36 0.98 -0.14
C LEU A 6 -10.99 -0.41 -0.33
N ASN A 7 -10.87 -0.94 -1.53
CA ASN A 7 -11.31 -2.30 -1.83
C ASN A 7 -10.50 -3.32 -1.03
N ALA A 8 -11.15 -4.43 -0.69
CA ALA A 8 -10.50 -5.53 0.01
C ALA A 8 -9.46 -6.21 -0.90
N VAL A 9 -8.33 -6.60 -0.31
CA VAL A 9 -7.23 -7.31 -1.01
C VAL A 9 -6.73 -8.51 -0.19
N PRO A 10 -6.18 -9.55 -0.85
CA PRO A 10 -5.61 -10.68 -0.13
C PRO A 10 -4.35 -10.30 0.63
N CYS A 11 -4.17 -10.85 1.82
CA CYS A 11 -2.96 -10.70 2.61
C CYS A 11 -1.85 -11.62 2.06
N PRO A 12 -0.68 -11.08 1.69
CA PRO A 12 0.41 -11.87 1.10
C PRO A 12 1.02 -12.87 2.08
N SER A 13 0.84 -12.70 3.39
CA SER A 13 1.43 -13.59 4.40
C SER A 13 0.58 -14.83 4.69
N CYS A 14 -0.74 -14.76 4.55
CA CYS A 14 -1.62 -15.81 5.05
C CYS A 14 -2.87 -16.08 4.18
N ASN A 15 -2.94 -15.45 3.00
CA ASN A 15 -4.12 -15.42 2.12
C ASN A 15 -5.43 -15.02 2.84
N GLY A 16 -5.33 -14.36 4.00
CA GLY A 16 -6.47 -13.70 4.67
C GLY A 16 -6.89 -12.45 3.92
N VAL A 17 -7.83 -11.68 4.47
CA VAL A 17 -8.35 -10.47 3.81
C VAL A 17 -7.83 -9.23 4.53
N VAL A 18 -7.43 -8.21 3.77
CA VAL A 18 -7.19 -6.84 4.23
C VAL A 18 -8.38 -6.02 3.76
N GLU A 19 -9.21 -5.55 4.68
CA GLU A 19 -10.46 -4.84 4.39
C GLU A 19 -10.74 -3.75 5.41
N GLY A 20 -11.75 -2.92 5.15
CA GLY A 20 -12.16 -1.84 6.06
C GLY A 20 -11.17 -0.67 6.15
N ILE A 21 -10.19 -0.61 5.25
CA ILE A 21 -9.18 0.45 5.27
C ILE A 21 -9.79 1.73 4.73
N THR A 22 -9.91 2.73 5.61
CA THR A 22 -10.45 4.05 5.28
C THR A 22 -9.33 5.06 5.20
N VAL A 23 -9.23 5.78 4.09
CA VAL A 23 -8.24 6.83 3.86
C VAL A 23 -8.93 8.18 3.65
N GLU A 24 -8.27 9.25 4.08
CA GLU A 24 -8.72 10.61 3.78
C GLU A 24 -8.44 10.92 2.31
N GLU A 25 -9.44 11.43 1.58
CA GLU A 25 -9.34 11.63 0.12
C GLU A 25 -8.20 12.57 -0.26
N GLU A 26 -7.98 13.61 0.55
CA GLU A 26 -6.89 14.57 0.39
C GLU A 26 -5.50 13.95 0.53
N SER A 27 -5.35 12.92 1.38
CA SER A 27 -4.06 12.27 1.63
C SER A 27 -3.56 11.48 0.42
N ILE A 28 -4.49 11.07 -0.46
CA ILE A 28 -4.18 10.34 -1.69
C ILE A 28 -4.10 11.29 -2.89
N THR A 29 -5.08 12.18 -3.04
CA THR A 29 -5.17 13.09 -4.20
C THR A 29 -4.05 14.13 -4.23
N ASN A 30 -3.71 14.70 -3.06
CA ASN A 30 -2.63 15.69 -2.90
C ASN A 30 -1.26 15.06 -2.61
N ALA A 31 -1.16 13.73 -2.63
CA ALA A 31 0.11 13.06 -2.41
C ALA A 31 1.13 13.47 -3.48
N LYS A 32 2.31 13.91 -3.03
CA LYS A 32 3.44 14.26 -3.90
C LYS A 32 4.03 13.06 -4.62
N ARG A 33 3.86 11.85 -4.08
CA ARG A 33 4.38 10.59 -4.60
C ARG A 33 3.26 9.56 -4.65
N VAL A 34 3.20 8.81 -5.74
CA VAL A 34 2.23 7.74 -5.96
C VAL A 34 2.93 6.50 -6.50
N PRO A 35 2.55 5.27 -6.08
CA PRO A 35 1.48 4.98 -5.12
C PRO A 35 1.79 5.45 -3.69
N VAL A 36 0.74 5.79 -2.95
CA VAL A 36 0.80 6.14 -1.53
C VAL A 36 0.87 4.86 -0.71
N LEU A 37 1.81 4.79 0.22
CA LEU A 37 1.95 3.64 1.11
C LEU A 37 1.03 3.81 2.32
N ILE A 38 0.11 2.86 2.50
CA ILE A 38 -0.84 2.84 3.61
C ILE A 38 -0.57 1.60 4.48
N PRO A 39 0.00 1.78 5.69
CA PRO A 39 0.16 0.68 6.63
C PRO A 39 -1.21 0.16 7.09
N ALA A 40 -1.37 -1.17 7.08
CA ALA A 40 -2.61 -1.83 7.47
C ALA A 40 -2.35 -3.17 8.18
N LYS A 41 -3.41 -3.79 8.67
CA LYS A 41 -3.40 -5.16 9.20
C LYS A 41 -4.47 -5.98 8.51
N CYS A 42 -4.16 -7.22 8.18
CA CYS A 42 -5.18 -8.17 7.72
C CYS A 42 -6.06 -8.64 8.90
N SER A 43 -7.17 -9.32 8.59
CA SER A 43 -8.09 -9.90 9.59
C SER A 43 -7.43 -10.90 10.54
N LYS A 44 -6.28 -11.48 10.16
CA LYS A 44 -5.46 -12.38 11.02
C LYS A 44 -4.36 -11.67 11.80
N GLY A 45 -4.29 -10.34 11.73
CA GLY A 45 -3.33 -9.53 12.50
C GLY A 45 -1.94 -9.31 11.87
N HIS A 46 -1.66 -9.86 10.69
CA HIS A 46 -0.39 -9.59 9.99
C HIS A 46 -0.32 -8.15 9.51
N GLN A 47 0.83 -7.50 9.75
CA GLN A 47 1.11 -6.16 9.26
C GLN A 47 1.44 -6.20 7.76
N VAL A 48 0.81 -5.32 7.01
CA VAL A 48 0.98 -5.19 5.56
C VAL A 48 1.08 -3.72 5.18
N VAL A 49 1.61 -3.45 4.00
CA VAL A 49 1.65 -2.12 3.39
C VAL A 49 0.89 -2.19 2.08
N LEU A 50 -0.11 -1.31 1.93
CA LEU A 50 -0.90 -1.17 0.71
C LEU A 50 -0.32 -0.06 -0.15
N PHE A 51 -0.18 -0.31 -1.45
CA PHE A 51 0.25 0.67 -2.43
C PHE A 51 -0.98 1.20 -3.16
N VAL A 52 -1.39 2.43 -2.86
CA VAL A 52 -2.66 3.01 -3.32
C VAL A 52 -2.42 4.11 -4.35
N ASP A 53 -3.07 4.02 -5.51
CA ASP A 53 -2.97 5.07 -6.55
C ASP A 53 -3.94 6.25 -6.32
N LYS A 54 -3.87 7.27 -7.18
CA LYS A 54 -4.77 8.44 -7.11
C LYS A 54 -6.25 8.11 -7.36
N GLN A 55 -6.54 6.95 -7.91
CA GLN A 55 -7.92 6.48 -8.14
C GLN A 55 -8.46 5.72 -6.92
N PHE A 56 -7.67 5.62 -5.83
CA PHE A 56 -7.98 4.85 -4.62
C PHE A 56 -8.01 3.34 -4.87
N THR A 57 -7.26 2.89 -5.87
CA THR A 57 -7.10 1.47 -6.16
C THR A 57 -5.84 0.97 -5.47
N VAL A 58 -5.96 -0.14 -4.74
CA VAL A 58 -4.79 -0.87 -4.22
C VAL A 58 -4.13 -1.58 -5.41
N ARG A 59 -2.92 -1.14 -5.76
CA ARG A 59 -2.13 -1.68 -6.87
C ARG A 59 -1.31 -2.89 -6.45
N ASP A 60 -0.84 -2.88 -5.21
CA ASP A 60 -0.04 -3.94 -4.64
C ASP A 60 -0.18 -3.99 -3.12
N VAL A 61 0.18 -5.13 -2.53
CA VAL A 61 0.19 -5.36 -1.08
C VAL A 61 1.40 -6.19 -0.70
N GLU A 62 2.25 -5.63 0.16
CA GLU A 62 3.44 -6.32 0.66
C GLU A 62 3.35 -6.56 2.17
N ALA A 63 3.97 -7.64 2.66
CA ALA A 63 4.06 -7.91 4.09
C ALA A 63 5.06 -6.94 4.74
N ALA A 64 4.70 -6.29 5.85
CA ALA A 64 5.52 -5.24 6.45
C ALA A 64 6.91 -5.75 6.88
N GLY A 65 7.05 -7.01 7.27
CA GLY A 65 8.35 -7.62 7.58
C GLY A 65 9.32 -7.66 6.38
N GLN A 66 8.83 -7.82 5.16
CA GLN A 66 9.65 -7.76 3.94
C GLN A 66 9.96 -6.32 3.51
N VAL A 67 9.17 -5.34 3.94
CA VAL A 67 9.38 -3.93 3.64
C VAL A 67 10.56 -3.41 4.48
N VAL A 68 10.63 -3.75 5.77
CA VAL A 68 11.70 -3.27 6.67
C VAL A 68 13.07 -3.91 6.36
N GLU A 69 13.13 -5.18 5.96
CA GLU A 69 14.40 -5.80 5.52
C GLU A 69 14.90 -5.27 4.17
N LYS A 70 14.04 -4.65 3.35
CA LYS A 70 14.43 -4.00 2.08
C LYS A 70 14.69 -2.49 2.18
N ASP A 71 14.29 -1.87 3.30
CA ASP A 71 14.55 -0.45 3.55
C ASP A 71 15.96 -0.18 4.12
N ALA A 72 16.67 -1.21 4.57
CA ALA A 72 18.11 -1.10 4.87
C ALA A 72 18.99 -1.04 3.60
N ASP A 73 18.47 -1.48 2.45
CA ASP A 73 19.25 -1.72 1.22
C ASP A 73 18.65 -1.03 -0.03
N GLY A 74 17.98 0.12 0.13
CA GLY A 74 17.59 1.02 -0.97
C GLY A 74 16.62 0.43 -2.02
N SER A 75 16.09 -0.77 -1.81
CA SER A 75 15.46 -1.60 -2.85
C SER A 75 13.97 -1.27 -3.06
N SER A 76 13.30 -0.73 -2.04
CA SER A 76 11.87 -0.39 -2.09
C SER A 76 11.61 0.88 -2.92
N VAL A 77 12.52 1.86 -2.82
CA VAL A 77 12.52 3.05 -3.69
C VAL A 77 12.76 2.64 -5.13
N ASP A 78 13.65 1.67 -5.37
CA ASP A 78 14.00 1.17 -6.70
C ASP A 78 12.83 0.45 -7.40
N LYS A 79 11.95 -0.25 -6.66
CA LYS A 79 10.72 -0.84 -7.24
C LYS A 79 9.67 0.22 -7.60
N ALA A 80 9.45 1.19 -6.72
CA ALA A 80 8.54 2.31 -7.00
C ALA A 80 9.07 3.14 -8.19
N GLN A 81 10.38 3.33 -8.28
CA GLN A 81 11.06 3.99 -9.40
C GLN A 81 10.98 3.16 -10.69
N LYS A 82 11.24 1.84 -10.66
CA LYS A 82 11.09 0.94 -11.82
C LYS A 82 9.66 0.88 -12.36
N TRP A 83 8.65 0.98 -11.50
CA TRP A 83 7.26 1.09 -11.92
C TRP A 83 6.99 2.43 -12.60
N MET A 84 7.60 3.52 -12.15
CA MET A 84 7.53 4.84 -12.81
C MET A 84 8.29 4.88 -14.15
N ASP A 85 9.45 4.23 -14.25
CA ASP A 85 10.25 4.14 -15.49
C ASP A 85 9.61 3.25 -16.57
N SER A 86 8.54 2.51 -16.24
CA SER A 86 7.81 1.64 -17.18
C SER A 86 6.62 2.34 -17.88
N PHE A 87 6.48 3.66 -17.73
CA PHE A 87 5.46 4.50 -18.37
C PHE A 87 6.07 5.63 -19.21
#